data_AF-A0A371EAM0-F1
#
_entry.id   AF-A0A371EAM0-F1
#
_cell.length_a   1.000
_cell.length_b   1.000
_cell.length_c   1.000
_cell.angle_alpha   90.00
_cell.angle_beta   90.00
_cell.angle_gamma   90.00
#
_symmetry.space_group_name_H-M   'P 1'
#
loop_
_entity.id
_entity.type
_entity.pdbx_description
1 polymer ?
#
loop_
_entity_poly.entity_id
_entity_poly.type
_entity_poly.pdbx_seq_one_letter_code
_entity_poly.pdbx_strand_id
1 'polypeptide(L)'
;MNGAIEAANKNIKKIVQKTVVIYCTLVRTSTRTTPYSLVYGIEAVLLVEVEIPSLRVLAEAELSDAEWAQSRLDQLNLIEEK
;
A
#
# COMPACT_ATOMS: atom_id res chain seq x y z
N MET A 1 -6.35 22.51 -4.65
CA MET A 1 -5.03 22.18 -5.24
C MET A 1 -4.37 20.98 -4.54
N ASN A 2 -4.48 20.85 -3.20
CA ASN A 2 -3.85 19.74 -2.47
C ASN A 2 -4.42 18.34 -2.76
N GLY A 3 -5.72 18.20 -3.05
CA GLY A 3 -6.32 16.88 -3.28
C GLY A 3 -5.77 16.11 -4.48
N ALA A 4 -5.33 16.80 -5.55
CA ALA A 4 -4.71 16.13 -6.70
C ALA A 4 -3.30 15.62 -6.36
N ILE A 5 -2.56 16.37 -5.55
CA ILE A 5 -1.22 15.99 -5.06
C ILE A 5 -1.33 14.79 -4.11
N GLU A 6 -2.35 14.79 -3.26
CA GLU A 6 -2.62 13.71 -2.32
C GLU A 6 -3.02 12.40 -3.02
N ALA A 7 -3.87 12.48 -4.05
CA ALA A 7 -4.20 11.34 -4.89
C ALA A 7 -2.98 10.79 -5.66
N ALA A 8 -2.11 11.67 -6.17
CA ALA A 8 -0.87 11.27 -6.83
C ALA A 8 0.09 10.57 -5.87
N ASN A 9 0.28 11.11 -4.67
CA ASN A 9 1.12 10.50 -3.62
C ASN A 9 0.60 9.12 -3.22
N LYS A 10 -0.73 8.94 -3.14
CA LYS A 10 -1.35 7.65 -2.86
C LYS A 10 -1.09 6.61 -3.95
N ASN A 11 -1.17 7.01 -5.22
CA ASN A 11 -0.86 6.12 -6.34
C ASN A 11 0.63 5.73 -6.39
N ILE A 12 1.54 6.69 -6.17
CA ILE A 12 2.98 6.42 -6.11
C ILE A 12 3.29 5.41 -5.01
N LYS A 13 2.72 5.62 -3.82
CA LYS A 13 2.84 4.72 -2.66
C LYS A 13 2.39 3.29 -2.99
N LYS A 14 1.25 3.15 -3.68
CA LYS A 14 0.70 1.85 -4.12
C LYS A 14 1.58 1.15 -5.17
N ILE A 15 2.16 1.90 -6.10
CA ILE A 15 3.06 1.37 -7.15
C ILE A 15 4.38 0.88 -6.53
N VAL A 16 4.97 1.68 -5.64
CA VAL A 16 6.21 1.32 -4.94
C VAL A 16 6.00 0.04 -4.12
N GLN A 17 4.90 -0.04 -3.36
CA GLN A 17 4.55 -1.25 -2.60
C GLN A 17 4.40 -2.48 -3.49
N LYS A 18 3.63 -2.41 -4.57
CA LYS A 18 3.46 -3.54 -5.50
C LYS A 18 4.80 -4.00 -6.08
N THR A 19 5.66 -3.05 -6.46
CA THR A 19 6.98 -3.35 -7.01
C THR A 19 7.87 -4.06 -5.99
N VAL A 20 7.87 -3.59 -4.73
CA VAL A 20 8.65 -4.20 -3.65
C VAL A 20 8.15 -5.61 -3.34
N VAL A 21 6.84 -5.81 -3.23
CA VAL A 21 6.26 -7.15 -3.00
C VAL A 21 6.62 -8.11 -4.13
N ILE A 22 6.49 -7.69 -5.39
CA ILE A 22 6.89 -8.50 -6.55
C ILE A 22 8.38 -8.83 -6.47
N TYR A 23 9.24 -7.85 -6.15
CA TYR A 23 10.68 -8.08 -6.06
C TYR A 23 11.07 -9.09 -4.96
N CYS A 24 10.39 -9.03 -3.80
CA CYS A 24 10.66 -9.92 -2.68
C CYS A 24 10.04 -11.32 -2.82
N THR A 25 8.87 -11.44 -3.47
CA THR A 25 8.10 -12.70 -3.50
C THR A 25 8.15 -13.42 -4.85
N LEU A 26 8.47 -12.74 -5.95
CA LEU A 26 8.50 -13.37 -7.27
C LEU A 26 9.73 -14.26 -7.38
N VAL A 27 9.52 -15.55 -7.15
CA VAL A 27 10.48 -16.60 -7.47
C VAL A 27 10.71 -16.58 -8.98
N ARG A 28 11.93 -16.25 -9.41
CA ARG A 28 12.25 -16.30 -10.84
C ARG A 28 12.27 -17.74 -11.29
N THR A 29 11.50 -18.07 -12.33
CA THR A 29 11.42 -19.42 -12.91
C THR A 29 12.78 -19.98 -13.33
N SER A 30 13.74 -19.13 -13.70
CA SER A 30 15.09 -19.57 -14.10
C SER A 30 15.98 -19.99 -12.94
N THR A 31 15.83 -19.40 -11.75
CA THR A 31 16.69 -19.68 -10.58
C THR A 31 15.96 -20.37 -9.44
N ARG A 32 14.63 -20.46 -9.50
CA ARG A 32 13.76 -20.94 -8.40
C ARG A 32 14.03 -20.25 -7.06
N THR A 33 14.62 -19.07 -7.10
CA THR A 33 14.93 -18.23 -5.95
C THR A 33 14.38 -16.83 -6.20
N THR A 34 14.03 -16.14 -5.12
CA THR A 34 13.65 -14.73 -5.19
C THR A 34 14.89 -13.87 -5.49
N PRO A 35 14.79 -12.81 -6.33
CA PRO A 35 15.89 -11.86 -6.55
C PRO A 35 16.47 -11.31 -5.24
N TYR A 36 15.62 -11.15 -4.23
CA TYR A 36 16.01 -10.71 -2.90
C TYR A 36 16.92 -11.72 -2.18
N SER A 37 16.54 -13.01 -2.17
CA SER A 37 17.36 -14.08 -1.58
C SER A 37 18.73 -14.22 -2.25
N LEU A 38 18.86 -13.87 -3.53
CA LEU A 38 20.14 -13.87 -4.23
C LEU A 38 21.10 -12.76 -3.77
N VAL A 39 20.58 -11.61 -3.33
CA VAL A 39 21.39 -10.45 -2.93
C VAL A 39 21.75 -10.49 -1.44
N TYR A 40 20.80 -10.88 -0.59
CA TYR A 40 20.94 -10.75 0.87
C TYR A 40 21.01 -12.09 1.63
N GLY A 41 20.85 -13.24 0.94
CA GLY A 41 21.08 -14.56 1.53
C GLY A 41 20.08 -15.02 2.61
N ILE A 42 19.06 -14.21 2.93
CA ILE A 42 18.01 -14.52 3.92
C ILE A 42 16.64 -14.20 3.33
N GLU A 43 15.76 -15.20 3.28
CA GLU A 43 14.46 -15.12 2.59
C GLU A 43 13.28 -14.79 3.53
N ALA A 44 13.45 -14.86 4.87
CA ALA A 44 12.32 -14.75 5.81
C ALA A 44 12.32 -13.49 6.70
N VAL A 45 13.49 -13.00 7.15
CA VAL A 45 13.56 -11.90 8.15
C VAL A 45 13.19 -10.56 7.51
N LEU A 46 13.73 -10.29 6.33
CA LEU A 46 13.57 -8.99 5.70
C LEU A 46 12.20 -8.81 5.04
N LEU A 47 11.60 -9.90 4.56
CA LEU A 47 10.20 -9.92 4.13
C LEU A 47 9.29 -9.45 5.27
N VAL A 48 9.47 -9.95 6.49
CA VAL A 48 8.71 -9.51 7.67
C VAL A 48 8.97 -8.03 8.01
N GLU A 49 10.23 -7.59 7.96
CA GLU A 49 10.59 -6.19 8.26
C GLU A 49 10.04 -5.18 7.25
N VAL A 50 9.83 -5.56 5.98
CA VAL A 50 9.30 -4.65 4.95
C VAL A 50 7.80 -4.82 4.74
N GLU A 51 7.28 -6.04 4.86
CA GLU A 51 5.87 -6.35 4.64
C GLU A 51 4.99 -5.80 5.76
N ILE A 52 5.38 -5.95 7.04
CA ILE A 52 4.58 -5.43 8.16
C ILE A 52 4.42 -3.89 8.10
N PRO A 53 5.49 -3.09 7.91
CA PRO A 53 5.32 -1.65 7.73
C PRO A 53 4.51 -1.33 6.49
N SER A 54 4.73 -2.02 5.37
CA SER A 54 3.97 -1.78 4.13
C SER A 54 2.48 -2.04 4.29
N LEU A 55 2.10 -3.11 5.01
CA LEU A 55 0.72 -3.45 5.30
C LEU A 55 0.07 -2.45 6.25
N ARG A 56 0.77 -1.99 7.29
CA ARG A 56 0.28 -0.91 8.18
C ARG A 56 0.01 0.38 7.40
N VAL A 57 0.96 0.73 6.55
CA VAL A 57 0.95 1.92 5.71
C VAL A 57 -0.17 1.85 4.65
N LEU A 58 -0.57 0.65 4.23
CA LEU A 58 -1.74 0.41 3.38
C LEU A 58 -3.05 0.53 4.17
N ALA A 59 -3.15 -0.13 5.33
CA ALA A 59 -4.33 -0.09 6.18
C ALA A 59 -4.66 1.35 6.63
N GLU A 60 -3.65 2.14 6.98
CA GLU A 60 -3.81 3.56 7.32
C GLU A 60 -4.32 4.39 6.13
N ALA A 61 -3.85 4.07 4.91
CA ALA A 61 -4.32 4.74 3.71
C ALA A 61 -5.76 4.35 3.34
N GLU A 62 -6.17 3.09 3.58
CA GLU A 62 -7.55 2.63 3.38
C GLU A 62 -8.50 3.21 4.43
N LEU A 63 -8.08 3.27 5.70
CA LEU A 63 -8.83 3.92 6.78
C LEU A 63 -9.08 5.40 6.48
N SER A 64 -8.06 6.12 6.01
CA SER A 64 -8.20 7.53 5.59
C SER A 64 -9.23 7.73 4.46
N ASP A 65 -9.32 6.80 3.49
CA ASP A 65 -10.36 6.87 2.45
C ASP A 65 -11.75 6.60 3.03
N ALA A 66 -11.86 5.63 3.94
CA ALA A 66 -13.12 5.28 4.57
C ALA A 66 -13.66 6.43 5.43
N GLU A 67 -12.79 7.10 6.21
CA GLU A 67 -13.14 8.29 6.98
C GLU A 67 -13.57 9.45 6.06
N TRP A 68 -12.88 9.65 4.94
CA TRP A 68 -13.27 10.65 3.95
C TRP A 68 -14.63 10.35 3.32
N ALA A 69 -14.89 9.09 2.98
CA ALA A 69 -16.17 8.65 2.43
C ALA A 69 -17.32 8.80 3.45
N GLN A 70 -17.06 8.48 4.72
CA GLN A 70 -18.02 8.65 5.81
C GLN A 70 -18.35 10.14 6.02
N SER A 71 -17.34 11.01 6.07
CA SER A 71 -17.53 12.46 6.18
C SER A 71 -18.40 13.02 5.05
N ARG A 72 -18.24 12.50 3.82
CA ARG A 72 -19.07 12.87 2.67
C ARG A 72 -20.51 12.37 2.81
N LEU A 73 -20.72 11.17 3.33
CA LEU A 73 -22.06 10.63 3.61
C LEU A 73 -22.78 11.46 4.67
N ASP A 74 -22.10 11.80 5.76
CA ASP A 74 -22.68 12.62 6.83
C ASP A 74 -23.08 14.02 6.34
N GLN A 75 -22.27 14.63 5.45
CA GLN A 75 -22.62 15.88 4.79
C GLN A 75 -23.85 15.77 3.89
N LEU A 76 -24.04 14.64 3.20
CA LEU A 76 -25.21 14.42 2.34
C LEU A 76 -26.48 14.22 3.17
N ASN A 77 -26.40 13.43 4.25
CA ASN A 77 -27.52 13.21 5.16
C ASN A 77 -28.02 14.53 5.78
N LEU A 78 -27.12 15.43 6.14
CA LEU A 78 -27.48 16.76 6.69
C LEU A 78 -28.19 17.66 5.66
N ILE A 79 -27.98 17.44 4.36
CA ILE A 79 -28.66 18.17 3.29
C ILE A 79 -30.03 17.56 2.99
N GLU A 80 -30.17 16.24 3.14
CA GLU A 80 -31.42 15.50 2.93
C GLU A 80 -32.46 15.75 4.05
N GLU A 81 -32.01 16.09 5.26
CA GLU A 81 -32.87 16.36 6.42
C GLU A 81 -33.53 17.77 6.43
N LYS A 82 -33.51 18.49 5.31
CA LYS A 82 -34.10 19.85 5.14
C LYS A 82 -35.16 19.91 4.06
#